data_AF-A0A533SH69-F1
#
_entry.id   AF-A0A533SH69-F1
#
_cell.length_a   1.000
_cell.length_b   1.000
_cell.length_c   1.000
_cell.angle_alpha   90.00
_cell.angle_beta   90.00
_cell.angle_gamma   90.00
#
_symmetry.space_group_name_H-M   'P 1'
#
loop_
_entity.id
_entity.type
_entity.pdbx_description
1 polymer ?
#
loop_
_entity_poly.entity_id
_entity_poly.type
_entity_poly.pdbx_seq_one_letter_code
_entity_poly.pdbx_strand_id
1 'polypeptide(L)'
;MSDIDIYYKSIRRLYDDEAKQLDAEATARAKPRASEWAQNASIGLVVLCVIPVVPFALLWALVKLSVSVRSVPLAFTPWSFLLFWVLCLGVSALLLAFVSWIDGRLDRDNRDSVAKRKFSLSAEQQSFLFAYEAYEELRTFFVSHIDVHVDECLDALSRLLPDTLLGPRPWQVAVPDIEMWYATPWSARYRASSFEDQVRVARGFLRTFDRSSLLGVDDDTRQTLQAIVEFPSKVRDRLNRREDLPAVLKVLENLVHFMFAFLPEHETHLTKVELESLRADGRDRLARFVAEVGSMTAFKDEESVGDANEERTTKNWRAKIGESGYIGIVGRFAAWFVAVFALTSAAVYLAHFRLSLTPDAMATLVIGTSVAGAATLTAVLPGHHEEHSAQGGNGPTNGST
;
A
#
# COMPACT_ATOMS: atom_id res chain seq x y z
N MET A 1 14.13 1.15 -40.18
CA MET A 1 13.69 0.82 -38.81
C MET A 1 14.92 0.27 -38.12
N SER A 2 15.29 0.81 -36.97
CA SER A 2 16.51 0.38 -36.28
C SER A 2 16.30 -1.03 -35.70
N ASP A 3 17.35 -1.85 -35.59
CA ASP A 3 17.25 -3.21 -35.06
C ASP A 3 16.66 -3.25 -33.64
N ILE A 4 16.92 -2.20 -32.86
CA ILE A 4 16.33 -1.98 -31.53
C ILE A 4 14.79 -1.85 -31.57
N ASP A 5 14.24 -1.20 -32.60
CA ASP A 5 12.78 -1.01 -32.75
C ASP A 5 12.09 -2.34 -33.08
N ILE A 6 12.75 -3.19 -33.88
CA ILE A 6 12.26 -4.53 -34.23
C ILE A 6 12.27 -5.40 -32.97
N TYR A 7 13.37 -5.37 -32.22
CA TYR A 7 13.51 -6.12 -30.98
C TYR A 7 12.49 -5.68 -29.94
N TYR A 8 12.32 -4.37 -29.71
CA TYR A 8 11.31 -3.82 -28.82
C TYR A 8 9.91 -4.32 -29.17
N LYS A 9 9.50 -4.23 -30.45
CA LYS A 9 8.19 -4.71 -30.89
C LYS A 9 7.99 -6.21 -30.67
N SER A 10 9.06 -7.00 -30.76
CA SER A 10 9.00 -8.44 -30.50
C SER A 10 8.77 -8.74 -29.02
N ILE A 11 9.50 -8.07 -28.12
CA ILE A 11 9.34 -8.24 -26.66
C ILE A 11 8.00 -7.69 -26.20
N ARG A 12 7.58 -6.52 -26.68
CA ARG A 12 6.31 -5.91 -26.30
C ARG A 12 5.14 -6.84 -26.60
N ARG A 13 5.15 -7.53 -27.75
CA ARG A 13 4.12 -8.53 -28.07
C ARG A 13 4.10 -9.69 -27.09
N LEU A 14 5.27 -10.24 -26.72
CA LEU A 14 5.37 -11.30 -25.73
C LEU A 14 4.84 -10.84 -24.37
N TYR A 15 5.22 -9.63 -23.96
CA TYR A 15 4.75 -9.01 -22.71
C TYR A 15 3.23 -8.82 -22.71
N ASP A 16 2.66 -8.27 -23.78
CA ASP A 16 1.22 -8.02 -23.92
C ASP A 16 0.41 -9.32 -23.92
N ASP A 17 0.93 -10.37 -24.57
CA ASP A 17 0.27 -11.67 -24.60
C ASP A 17 0.28 -12.34 -23.22
N GLU A 18 1.38 -12.25 -22.48
CA GLU A 18 1.45 -12.72 -21.09
C GLU A 18 0.55 -11.90 -20.16
N ALA A 19 0.55 -10.58 -20.27
CA ALA A 19 -0.30 -9.70 -19.49
C ALA A 19 -1.79 -10.04 -19.70
N LYS A 20 -2.20 -10.28 -20.96
CA LYS A 20 -3.57 -10.71 -21.29
C LYS A 20 -3.90 -12.07 -20.70
N GLN A 21 -2.97 -13.03 -20.74
CA GLN A 21 -3.18 -14.35 -20.13
C GLN A 21 -3.35 -14.23 -18.61
N LEU A 22 -2.52 -13.42 -17.95
CA LEU A 22 -2.60 -13.18 -16.50
C LEU A 22 -3.92 -12.50 -16.13
N ASP A 23 -4.38 -11.51 -16.89
CA ASP A 23 -5.65 -10.84 -16.59
C ASP A 23 -6.86 -11.74 -16.91
N ALA A 24 -6.77 -12.61 -17.94
CA ALA A 24 -7.74 -13.65 -18.19
C ALA A 24 -7.81 -14.69 -17.04
N GLU A 25 -6.65 -15.09 -16.49
CA GLU A 25 -6.60 -15.95 -15.30
C GLU A 25 -7.17 -15.24 -14.06
N ALA A 26 -6.84 -13.97 -13.85
CA ALA A 26 -7.32 -13.18 -12.73
C ALA A 26 -8.84 -13.01 -12.78
N THR A 27 -9.38 -12.65 -13.94
CA THR A 27 -10.83 -12.51 -14.16
C THR A 27 -11.55 -13.85 -14.04
N ALA A 28 -10.96 -14.95 -14.54
CA ALA A 28 -11.49 -16.30 -14.35
C ALA A 28 -11.55 -16.71 -12.87
N ARG A 29 -10.56 -16.31 -12.05
CA ARG A 29 -10.55 -16.56 -10.59
C ARG A 29 -11.48 -15.64 -9.80
N ALA A 30 -11.71 -14.41 -10.26
CA ALA A 30 -12.60 -13.46 -9.60
C ALA A 30 -14.09 -13.83 -9.76
N LYS A 31 -14.46 -14.41 -10.91
CA LYS A 31 -15.85 -14.78 -11.25
C LYS A 31 -16.53 -15.75 -10.26
N PRO A 32 -15.90 -16.83 -9.76
CA PRO A 32 -16.51 -17.71 -8.75
C PRO A 32 -16.62 -17.05 -7.36
N ARG A 33 -15.72 -16.12 -7.01
CA ARG A 33 -15.70 -15.48 -5.69
C ARG A 33 -16.82 -14.47 -5.48
N ALA A 34 -17.22 -13.73 -6.50
CA ALA A 34 -18.29 -12.73 -6.36
C ALA A 34 -19.65 -13.37 -5.95
N SER A 35 -19.95 -14.56 -6.46
CA SER A 35 -21.16 -15.30 -6.06
C SER A 35 -21.07 -15.87 -4.65
N GLU A 36 -19.90 -16.37 -4.24
CA GLU A 36 -19.67 -16.86 -2.88
C GLU A 36 -19.74 -15.70 -1.87
N TRP A 37 -19.19 -14.53 -2.23
CA TRP A 37 -19.23 -13.34 -1.39
C TRP A 37 -20.65 -12.81 -1.21
N ALA A 38 -21.46 -12.76 -2.27
CA ALA A 38 -22.87 -12.38 -2.16
C ALA A 38 -23.67 -13.36 -1.28
N GLN A 39 -23.40 -14.66 -1.39
CA GLN A 39 -24.00 -15.67 -0.51
C GLN A 39 -23.55 -15.47 0.95
N ASN A 40 -22.26 -15.31 1.20
CA ASN A 40 -21.70 -15.11 2.54
C ASN A 40 -22.17 -13.78 3.17
N ALA A 41 -22.27 -12.71 2.40
CA ALA A 41 -22.80 -11.43 2.85
C ALA A 41 -24.30 -11.54 3.21
N SER A 42 -25.08 -12.28 2.40
CA SER A 42 -26.50 -12.51 2.71
C SER A 42 -26.68 -13.36 3.97
N ILE A 43 -25.85 -14.39 4.17
CA ILE A 43 -25.84 -15.21 5.39
C ILE A 43 -25.43 -14.36 6.60
N GLY A 44 -24.38 -13.55 6.47
CA GLY A 44 -23.92 -12.63 7.50
C GLY A 44 -24.99 -11.63 7.91
N LEU A 45 -25.70 -11.04 6.93
CA LEU A 45 -26.77 -10.09 7.18
C LEU A 45 -27.97 -10.75 7.86
N VAL A 46 -28.35 -11.96 7.45
CA VAL A 46 -29.40 -12.75 8.11
C VAL A 46 -29.00 -13.07 9.55
N VAL A 47 -27.77 -13.53 9.80
CA VAL A 47 -27.27 -13.83 11.14
C VAL A 47 -27.25 -12.58 12.02
N LEU A 48 -26.74 -11.45 11.51
CA LEU A 48 -26.73 -10.15 12.21
C LEU A 48 -28.14 -9.61 12.50
N CYS A 49 -29.13 -9.91 11.67
CA CYS A 49 -30.53 -9.53 11.92
C CYS A 49 -31.22 -10.46 12.93
N VAL A 50 -30.89 -11.76 12.93
CA VAL A 50 -31.52 -12.75 13.82
C VAL A 50 -31.00 -12.65 15.26
N ILE A 51 -29.70 -12.39 15.44
CA ILE A 51 -29.06 -12.29 16.75
C ILE A 51 -29.72 -11.27 17.71
N PRO A 52 -30.16 -10.07 17.29
CA PRO A 52 -30.88 -9.15 18.18
C PRO A 52 -32.38 -9.47 18.33
N VAL A 53 -32.99 -10.13 17.34
CA VAL A 53 -34.43 -10.48 17.38
C VAL A 53 -34.70 -11.61 18.36
N VAL A 54 -33.81 -12.61 18.47
CA VAL A 54 -34.01 -13.78 19.34
C VAL A 54 -34.02 -13.43 20.84
N PRO A 55 -33.04 -12.69 21.39
CA PRO A 55 -33.06 -12.24 22.78
C PRO A 55 -34.27 -11.36 23.08
N PHE A 56 -34.69 -10.51 22.13
CA PHE A 56 -35.87 -9.67 22.29
C PHE A 56 -37.16 -10.48 22.33
N ALA A 57 -37.35 -11.44 21.42
CA ALA A 57 -38.50 -12.34 21.44
C ALA A 57 -38.56 -13.15 22.75
N LEU A 58 -37.41 -13.58 23.26
CA LEU A 58 -37.28 -14.23 24.58
C LEU A 58 -37.64 -13.28 25.73
N LEU A 59 -37.11 -12.06 25.74
CA LEU A 59 -37.40 -11.05 26.78
C LEU A 59 -38.88 -10.66 26.77
N TRP A 60 -39.46 -10.44 25.59
CA TRP A 60 -40.88 -10.14 25.41
C TRP A 60 -41.77 -11.30 25.85
N ALA A 61 -41.41 -12.53 25.50
CA ALA A 61 -42.10 -13.74 25.97
C ALA A 61 -42.02 -13.86 27.50
N LEU A 62 -40.87 -13.61 28.11
CA LEU A 62 -40.66 -13.63 29.57
C LEU A 62 -41.50 -12.55 30.28
N VAL A 63 -41.58 -11.34 29.73
CA VAL A 63 -42.43 -10.25 30.26
C VAL A 63 -43.91 -10.65 30.18
N LYS A 64 -44.36 -11.24 29.07
CA LYS A 64 -45.73 -11.76 28.94
C LYS A 64 -46.01 -12.96 29.83
N LEU A 65 -45.00 -13.78 30.14
CA LEU A 65 -45.16 -14.95 31.00
C LEU A 65 -45.37 -14.59 32.47
N SER A 66 -45.37 -13.30 32.84
CA SER A 66 -45.68 -12.81 34.19
C SER A 66 -44.87 -13.49 35.30
N VAL A 67 -43.63 -13.90 35.00
CA VAL A 67 -42.69 -14.34 36.03
C VAL A 67 -42.30 -13.10 36.83
N SER A 68 -42.99 -12.88 37.95
CA SER A 68 -42.75 -11.75 38.84
C SER A 68 -41.40 -11.91 39.53
N VAL A 69 -40.33 -11.51 38.85
CA VAL A 69 -39.02 -11.31 39.46
C VAL A 69 -39.10 -9.98 40.22
N ARG A 70 -39.62 -10.10 41.44
CA ARG A 70 -39.69 -9.03 42.45
C ARG A 70 -38.26 -8.53 42.68
N SER A 71 -37.88 -7.36 42.14
CA SER A 71 -36.94 -6.36 42.75
C SER A 71 -36.24 -5.38 41.78
N VAL A 72 -36.34 -5.49 40.45
CA VAL A 72 -35.68 -4.49 39.56
C VAL A 72 -36.66 -4.00 38.49
N PRO A 73 -37.19 -2.76 38.60
CA PRO A 73 -37.97 -2.16 37.53
C PRO A 73 -37.03 -1.80 36.37
N LEU A 74 -36.83 -2.73 35.44
CA LEU A 74 -36.21 -2.45 34.15
C LEU A 74 -37.21 -1.67 33.29
N ALA A 75 -37.25 -0.35 33.47
CA ALA A 75 -38.06 0.54 32.64
C ALA A 75 -37.40 0.70 31.26
N PHE A 76 -37.63 -0.26 30.36
CA PHE A 76 -37.25 -0.12 28.96
C PHE A 76 -38.26 0.76 28.23
N THR A 77 -37.85 1.99 27.92
CA THR A 77 -38.61 2.83 26.99
C THR A 77 -38.43 2.31 25.56
N PRO A 78 -39.51 2.13 24.76
CA PRO A 78 -39.42 1.65 23.38
C PRO A 78 -38.54 2.54 22.47
N TRP A 79 -38.30 3.80 22.86
CA TRP A 79 -37.38 4.70 22.16
C TRP A 79 -35.91 4.35 22.30
N SER A 80 -35.46 3.90 23.47
CA SER A 80 -34.06 3.46 23.64
C SER A 80 -33.80 2.21 22.79
N PHE A 81 -34.80 1.36 22.60
CA PHE A 81 -34.73 0.22 21.69
C PHE A 81 -34.58 0.63 20.21
N LEU A 82 -35.39 1.58 19.72
CA LEU A 82 -35.27 2.06 18.33
C LEU A 82 -33.88 2.65 18.07
N LEU A 83 -33.38 3.49 18.97
CA LEU A 83 -32.05 4.08 18.87
C LEU A 83 -30.96 3.01 18.85
N PHE A 84 -31.11 1.98 19.69
CA PHE A 84 -30.17 0.88 19.75
C PHE A 84 -30.17 0.04 18.45
N TRP A 85 -31.34 -0.16 17.87
CA TRP A 85 -31.49 -0.86 16.58
C TRP A 85 -30.82 -0.09 15.43
N VAL A 86 -31.05 1.22 15.36
CA VAL A 86 -30.41 2.10 14.37
C VAL A 86 -28.88 2.10 14.55
N LEU A 87 -28.40 2.13 15.79
CA LEU A 87 -26.97 2.06 16.11
C LEU A 87 -26.35 0.73 15.65
N CYS A 88 -26.96 -0.40 15.98
CA CYS A 88 -26.50 -1.72 15.54
C CYS A 88 -26.47 -1.85 14.02
N LEU A 89 -27.50 -1.35 13.34
CA LEU A 89 -27.58 -1.38 11.88
C LEU A 89 -26.49 -0.51 11.25
N GLY A 90 -26.25 0.68 11.82
CA GLY A 90 -25.17 1.57 11.42
C GLY A 90 -23.78 0.95 11.62
N VAL A 91 -23.51 0.37 12.78
CA VAL A 91 -22.24 -0.33 13.06
C VAL A 91 -22.05 -1.51 12.12
N SER A 92 -23.09 -2.32 11.89
CA SER A 92 -23.02 -3.48 10.98
C SER A 92 -22.76 -3.06 9.54
N ALA A 93 -23.42 -2.00 9.06
CA ALA A 93 -23.20 -1.44 7.73
C ALA A 93 -21.76 -0.90 7.58
N LEU A 94 -21.23 -0.24 8.62
CA LEU A 94 -19.87 0.26 8.62
C LEU A 94 -18.83 -0.87 8.64
N LEU A 95 -19.10 -1.94 9.38
CA LEU A 95 -18.26 -3.14 9.42
C LEU A 95 -18.26 -3.87 8.06
N LEU A 96 -19.42 -3.99 7.40
CA LEU A 96 -19.51 -4.52 6.03
C LEU A 96 -18.73 -3.64 5.05
N ALA A 97 -18.91 -2.33 5.09
CA ALA A 97 -18.17 -1.40 4.23
C ALA A 97 -16.65 -1.51 4.47
N PHE A 98 -16.23 -1.67 5.72
CA PHE A 98 -14.83 -1.85 6.09
C PHE A 98 -14.25 -3.19 5.60
N VAL A 99 -15.00 -4.29 5.74
CA VAL A 99 -14.60 -5.60 5.20
C VAL A 99 -14.51 -5.55 3.69
N SER A 100 -15.51 -4.98 3.00
CA SER A 100 -15.45 -4.78 1.53
C SER A 100 -14.26 -3.93 1.11
N TRP A 101 -13.93 -2.90 1.89
CA TRP A 101 -12.77 -2.04 1.62
C TRP A 101 -11.45 -2.79 1.80
N ILE A 102 -11.30 -3.56 2.88
CA ILE A 102 -10.12 -4.41 3.13
C ILE A 102 -9.97 -5.46 2.03
N ASP A 103 -11.06 -6.15 1.69
CA ASP A 103 -11.07 -7.22 0.69
C ASP A 103 -10.69 -6.65 -0.69
N GLY A 104 -11.25 -5.50 -1.06
CA GLY A 104 -10.84 -4.78 -2.27
C GLY A 104 -9.37 -4.32 -2.27
N ARG A 105 -8.78 -4.09 -1.10
CA ARG A 105 -7.34 -3.80 -0.95
C ARG A 105 -6.48 -5.05 -1.05
N LEU A 106 -6.86 -6.12 -0.36
CA LEU A 106 -6.17 -7.41 -0.42
C LEU A 106 -6.22 -8.02 -1.81
N ASP A 107 -7.31 -7.82 -2.55
CA ASP A 107 -7.45 -8.30 -3.92
C ASP A 107 -6.59 -7.48 -4.89
N ARG A 108 -6.40 -6.18 -4.64
CA ARG A 108 -5.40 -5.36 -5.36
C ARG A 108 -3.99 -5.85 -5.09
N ASP A 109 -3.62 -6.04 -3.83
CA ASP A 109 -2.29 -6.55 -3.47
C ASP A 109 -2.05 -7.97 -4.03
N ASN A 110 -3.08 -8.81 -4.11
CA ASN A 110 -3.00 -10.13 -4.75
C ASN A 110 -2.94 -10.05 -6.27
N ARG A 111 -3.63 -9.09 -6.91
CA ARG A 111 -3.46 -8.83 -8.34
C ARG A 111 -2.04 -8.38 -8.64
N ASP A 112 -1.48 -7.52 -7.81
CA ASP A 112 -0.09 -7.06 -7.94
C ASP A 112 0.90 -8.20 -7.67
N SER A 113 0.58 -9.14 -6.77
CA SER A 113 1.41 -10.33 -6.52
C SER A 113 1.31 -11.39 -7.63
N VAL A 114 0.14 -11.52 -8.28
CA VAL A 114 -0.06 -12.36 -9.47
C VAL A 114 0.60 -11.74 -10.69
N ALA A 115 0.55 -10.42 -10.84
CA ALA A 115 1.32 -9.67 -11.84
C ALA A 115 2.85 -9.81 -11.61
N LYS A 116 3.29 -10.05 -10.37
CA LYS A 116 4.67 -10.42 -10.04
C LYS A 116 5.00 -11.90 -10.29
N ARG A 117 4.07 -12.75 -10.75
CA ARG A 117 4.46 -14.06 -11.30
C ARG A 117 5.38 -13.78 -12.48
N LYS A 118 6.57 -14.38 -12.43
CA LYS A 118 7.64 -14.22 -13.41
C LYS A 118 7.05 -14.21 -14.83
N PHE A 119 6.95 -13.02 -15.43
CA PHE A 119 6.90 -12.88 -16.88
C PHE A 119 8.05 -13.73 -17.44
N SER A 120 7.86 -14.36 -18.60
CA SER A 120 8.95 -15.17 -19.20
C SER A 120 10.17 -14.32 -19.56
N LEU A 121 10.01 -13.00 -19.60
CA LEU A 121 11.07 -12.04 -19.85
C LEU A 121 12.07 -11.96 -18.69
N SER A 122 13.35 -11.91 -19.04
CA SER A 122 14.43 -11.63 -18.09
C SER A 122 14.26 -10.25 -17.44
N ALA A 123 14.85 -10.03 -16.26
CA ALA A 123 14.77 -8.74 -15.57
C ALA A 123 15.40 -7.62 -16.41
N GLU A 124 16.44 -7.96 -17.18
CA GLU A 124 17.13 -7.10 -18.14
C GLU A 124 16.20 -6.72 -19.30
N GLN A 125 15.48 -7.68 -19.88
CA GLN A 125 14.50 -7.44 -20.94
C GLN A 125 13.33 -6.56 -20.46
N GLN A 126 12.82 -6.80 -19.25
CA GLN A 126 11.76 -5.96 -18.68
C GLN A 126 12.25 -4.54 -18.44
N SER A 127 13.45 -4.38 -17.87
CA SER A 127 14.04 -3.07 -17.64
C SER A 127 14.26 -2.33 -18.97
N PHE A 128 14.76 -3.02 -20.00
CA PHE A 128 14.89 -2.47 -21.35
C PHE A 128 13.54 -2.06 -21.94
N LEU A 129 12.51 -2.91 -21.81
CA LEU A 129 11.17 -2.66 -22.32
C LEU A 129 10.60 -1.35 -21.76
N PHE A 130 10.65 -1.17 -20.44
CA PHE A 130 10.11 0.03 -19.79
C PHE A 130 10.94 1.28 -20.10
N ALA A 131 12.27 1.16 -20.17
CA ALA A 131 13.12 2.29 -20.57
C ALA A 131 12.84 2.71 -22.02
N TYR A 132 12.67 1.74 -22.94
CA TYR A 132 12.36 2.01 -24.34
C TYR A 132 10.96 2.61 -24.49
N GLU A 133 9.96 2.10 -23.76
CA GLU A 133 8.61 2.67 -23.74
C GLU A 133 8.64 4.14 -23.27
N ALA A 134 9.33 4.45 -22.18
CA ALA A 134 9.50 5.83 -21.72
C ALA A 134 10.17 6.73 -22.78
N TYR A 135 11.19 6.22 -23.48
CA TYR A 135 11.84 6.94 -24.58
C TYR A 135 10.90 7.14 -25.78
N GLU A 136 10.15 6.12 -26.20
CA GLU A 136 9.24 6.20 -27.34
C GLU A 136 8.09 7.19 -27.08
N GLU A 137 7.50 7.16 -25.89
CA GLU A 137 6.43 8.09 -25.54
C GLU A 137 6.94 9.52 -25.52
N LEU A 138 8.09 9.78 -24.88
CA LEU A 138 8.67 11.12 -24.87
C LEU A 138 9.07 11.58 -26.28
N ARG A 139 9.59 10.68 -27.12
CA ARG A 139 9.86 10.99 -28.54
C ARG A 139 8.59 11.33 -29.30
N THR A 140 7.50 10.62 -29.04
CA THR A 140 6.19 10.87 -29.66
C THR A 140 5.62 12.22 -29.23
N PHE A 141 5.77 12.59 -27.95
CA PHE A 141 5.44 13.92 -27.44
C PHE A 141 6.12 15.04 -28.25
N PHE A 142 7.39 14.90 -28.64
CA PHE A 142 8.07 15.92 -29.44
C PHE A 142 7.49 16.09 -30.85
N VAL A 143 6.78 15.08 -31.36
CA VAL A 143 6.12 15.12 -32.68
C VAL A 143 4.67 15.56 -32.55
N SER A 144 3.93 15.06 -31.55
CA SER A 144 2.49 15.28 -31.40
C SER A 144 2.13 16.46 -30.49
N HIS A 145 3.01 16.82 -29.56
CA HIS A 145 2.78 17.77 -28.47
C HIS A 145 1.57 17.43 -27.58
N ILE A 146 1.20 16.15 -27.49
CA ILE A 146 0.11 15.68 -26.63
C ILE A 146 0.66 15.26 -25.27
N ASP A 147 0.22 15.94 -24.22
CA ASP A 147 0.69 15.77 -22.85
C ASP A 147 0.55 14.34 -22.29
N VAL A 148 -0.42 13.59 -22.78
CA VAL A 148 -0.66 12.19 -22.38
C VAL A 148 0.61 11.35 -22.50
N HIS A 149 1.45 11.61 -23.51
CA HIS A 149 2.71 10.89 -23.69
C HIS A 149 3.76 11.20 -22.61
N VAL A 150 3.70 12.38 -21.98
CA VAL A 150 4.56 12.68 -20.83
C VAL A 150 4.10 11.89 -19.60
N ASP A 151 2.79 11.78 -19.40
CA ASP A 151 2.20 11.00 -18.32
C ASP A 151 2.47 9.49 -18.50
N GLU A 152 2.38 8.98 -19.73
CA GLU A 152 2.73 7.59 -20.09
C GLU A 152 4.24 7.33 -19.95
N CYS A 153 5.09 8.30 -20.29
CA CYS A 153 6.53 8.25 -20.04
C CYS A 153 6.83 8.14 -18.53
N LEU A 154 6.15 8.93 -17.70
CA LEU A 154 6.26 8.87 -16.23
C LEU A 154 5.79 7.51 -15.67
N ASP A 155 4.69 6.97 -16.19
CA ASP A 155 4.19 5.65 -15.80
C ASP A 155 5.21 4.55 -16.15
N ALA A 156 5.73 4.53 -17.38
CA ALA A 156 6.77 3.58 -17.80
C ALA A 156 8.04 3.72 -16.94
N LEU A 157 8.44 4.95 -16.60
CA LEU A 157 9.59 5.20 -15.72
C LEU A 157 9.32 4.71 -14.29
N SER A 158 8.09 4.84 -13.78
CA SER A 158 7.70 4.33 -12.45
C SER A 158 7.70 2.81 -12.38
N ARG A 159 7.43 2.13 -13.51
CA ARG A 159 7.57 0.67 -13.65
C ARG A 159 9.03 0.24 -13.69
N LEU A 160 9.91 1.04 -14.30
CA LEU A 160 11.36 0.83 -14.28
C LEU A 160 11.97 1.08 -12.88
N LEU A 161 11.45 2.07 -12.16
CA LEU A 161 11.97 2.60 -10.90
C LEU A 161 10.82 2.86 -9.92
N PRO A 162 10.44 1.87 -9.09
CA PRO A 162 9.33 2.05 -8.17
C PRO A 162 9.61 3.18 -7.16
N ASP A 163 8.55 3.90 -6.78
CA ASP A 163 8.56 5.06 -5.87
C ASP A 163 9.31 4.81 -4.55
N THR A 164 9.44 3.55 -4.15
CA THR A 164 10.19 3.09 -2.97
C THR A 164 11.67 3.47 -2.99
N LEU A 165 12.25 3.73 -4.18
CA LEU A 165 13.62 4.19 -4.36
C LEU A 165 13.79 5.72 -4.32
N LEU A 166 12.68 6.47 -4.48
CA LEU A 166 12.66 7.93 -4.64
C LEU A 166 12.34 8.68 -3.35
N GLY A 167 11.69 8.04 -2.37
CA GLY A 167 11.44 8.67 -1.08
C GLY A 167 12.72 8.78 -0.22
N PRO A 168 12.94 9.91 0.49
CA PRO A 168 13.90 9.95 1.58
C PRO A 168 13.39 8.98 2.64
N ARG A 169 13.94 7.76 2.71
CA ARG A 169 13.58 6.85 3.81
C ARG A 169 14.24 7.40 5.08
N PRO A 170 13.49 8.00 6.03
CA PRO A 170 14.09 8.64 7.21
C PRO A 170 14.58 7.61 8.24
N TRP A 171 14.33 6.32 8.00
CA TRP A 171 14.58 5.26 8.96
C TRP A 171 15.35 4.14 8.28
N GLN A 172 16.59 3.95 8.72
CA GLN A 172 17.16 2.64 8.99
C GLN A 172 16.63 1.51 8.10
N VAL A 173 17.04 1.47 6.83
CA VAL A 173 17.42 0.14 6.33
C VAL A 173 18.65 -0.17 7.16
N ALA A 174 18.46 -0.90 8.26
CA ALA A 174 19.55 -1.61 8.92
C ALA A 174 20.37 -2.18 7.78
N VAL A 175 21.63 -1.74 7.66
CA VAL A 175 22.57 -2.28 6.68
C VAL A 175 22.36 -3.79 6.78
N PRO A 176 21.81 -4.46 5.76
CA PRO A 176 21.55 -5.88 5.86
C PRO A 176 22.89 -6.47 6.27
N ASP A 177 22.92 -7.18 7.39
CA ASP A 177 24.14 -7.62 8.06
C ASP A 177 25.18 -7.93 6.99
N ILE A 178 26.34 -7.29 7.07
CA ILE A 178 27.39 -7.40 6.05
C ILE A 178 27.67 -8.88 5.73
N GLU A 179 27.45 -9.76 6.72
CA GLU A 179 27.46 -11.22 6.58
C GLU A 179 26.48 -11.77 5.52
N MET A 180 25.27 -11.23 5.35
CA MET A 180 24.32 -11.64 4.30
C MET A 180 24.75 -11.20 2.89
N TRP A 181 25.58 -10.16 2.77
CA TRP A 181 26.21 -9.78 1.50
C TRP A 181 27.34 -10.74 1.11
N TYR A 182 28.03 -11.34 2.09
CA TYR A 182 29.09 -12.33 1.86
C TYR A 182 28.60 -13.79 1.81
N ALA A 183 27.50 -14.12 2.52
CA ALA A 183 26.97 -15.47 2.61
C ALA A 183 26.22 -15.93 1.35
N THR A 184 25.80 -14.98 0.50
CA THR A 184 25.13 -15.31 -0.76
C THR A 184 26.16 -15.24 -1.87
N PRO A 185 26.40 -16.31 -2.66
CA PRO A 185 27.36 -16.26 -3.75
C PRO A 185 27.03 -15.08 -4.66
N TRP A 186 27.96 -14.13 -4.79
CA TRP A 186 27.74 -12.90 -5.57
C TRP A 186 27.24 -13.23 -6.98
N SER A 187 27.77 -14.30 -7.58
CA SER A 187 27.37 -14.79 -8.92
C SER A 187 25.91 -15.24 -9.06
N ALA A 188 25.22 -15.58 -7.97
CA ALA A 188 23.82 -16.02 -8.00
C ALA A 188 22.82 -14.85 -7.90
N ARG A 189 23.23 -13.69 -7.34
CA ARG A 189 22.38 -12.48 -7.25
C ARG A 189 22.46 -11.59 -8.48
N TYR A 190 23.59 -11.57 -9.20
CA TYR A 190 23.82 -10.65 -10.33
C TYR A 190 23.40 -11.16 -11.71
N ARG A 191 22.93 -12.41 -11.85
CA ARG A 191 22.53 -12.96 -13.17
C ARG A 191 21.12 -12.55 -13.63
N ALA A 192 20.38 -11.78 -12.83
CA ALA A 192 19.06 -11.26 -13.18
C ALA A 192 18.76 -10.00 -12.35
N SER A 193 19.67 -9.02 -12.34
CA SER A 193 19.48 -7.80 -11.54
C SER A 193 18.70 -6.79 -12.35
N SER A 194 17.46 -6.52 -11.92
CA SER A 194 16.64 -5.41 -12.43
C SER A 194 17.41 -4.08 -12.33
N PHE A 195 17.05 -3.09 -13.16
CA PHE A 195 17.65 -1.75 -13.04
C PHE A 195 17.44 -1.13 -11.64
N GLU A 196 16.29 -1.41 -11.00
CA GLU A 196 16.03 -1.08 -9.59
C GLU A 196 17.12 -1.65 -8.65
N ASP A 197 17.48 -2.93 -8.81
CA ASP A 197 18.50 -3.55 -7.98
C ASP A 197 19.88 -2.94 -8.24
N GLN A 198 20.18 -2.57 -9.49
CA GLN A 198 21.41 -1.86 -9.84
C GLN A 198 21.50 -0.50 -9.13
N VAL A 199 20.41 0.29 -9.13
CA VAL A 199 20.33 1.57 -8.41
C VAL A 199 20.52 1.36 -6.90
N ARG A 200 19.89 0.32 -6.33
CA ARG A 200 20.00 -0.01 -4.89
C ARG A 200 21.42 -0.41 -4.52
N VAL A 201 22.06 -1.24 -5.33
CA VAL A 201 23.45 -1.67 -5.16
C VAL A 201 24.39 -0.47 -5.30
N ALA A 202 24.22 0.37 -6.32
CA ALA A 202 25.02 1.57 -6.53
C ALA A 202 24.94 2.53 -5.32
N ARG A 203 23.73 2.77 -4.79
CA ARG A 203 23.52 3.59 -3.59
C ARG A 203 24.20 3.00 -2.35
N GLY A 204 24.07 1.68 -2.16
CA GLY A 204 24.74 0.97 -1.05
C GLY A 204 26.26 1.01 -1.16
N PHE A 205 26.78 0.84 -2.38
CA PHE A 205 28.20 0.87 -2.70
C PHE A 205 28.79 2.26 -2.44
N LEU A 206 28.22 3.32 -3.02
CA LEU A 206 28.66 4.70 -2.78
C LEU A 206 28.63 5.04 -1.29
N ARG A 207 27.57 4.68 -0.55
CA ARG A 207 27.49 4.96 0.90
C ARG A 207 28.59 4.27 1.71
N THR A 208 29.02 3.07 1.29
CA THR A 208 29.95 2.23 2.04
C THR A 208 31.40 2.56 1.70
N PHE A 209 31.72 2.63 0.41
CA PHE A 209 33.10 2.70 -0.07
C PHE A 209 33.60 4.14 -0.28
N ASP A 210 32.71 5.11 -0.52
CA ASP A 210 33.11 6.52 -0.66
C ASP A 210 33.67 7.11 0.65
N ARG A 211 33.33 6.49 1.81
CA ARG A 211 33.90 6.85 3.11
C ARG A 211 35.28 6.26 3.37
N SER A 212 35.69 5.23 2.63
CA SER A 212 36.93 4.52 2.88
C SER A 212 37.98 4.85 1.83
N SER A 213 38.96 5.69 2.19
CA SER A 213 40.11 6.02 1.33
C SER A 213 40.97 4.80 0.94
N LEU A 214 40.83 3.69 1.66
CA LEU A 214 41.55 2.43 1.43
C LEU A 214 41.00 1.60 0.27
N LEU A 215 39.73 1.76 -0.07
CA LEU A 215 39.04 1.03 -1.15
C LEU A 215 38.66 2.02 -2.25
N GLY A 216 39.66 2.80 -2.69
CA GLY A 216 39.48 3.83 -3.69
C GLY A 216 38.78 3.29 -4.93
N VAL A 217 37.55 3.75 -5.14
CA VAL A 217 36.80 3.52 -6.37
C VAL A 217 37.37 4.48 -7.40
N ASP A 218 37.66 4.00 -8.61
CA ASP A 218 38.08 4.87 -9.69
C ASP A 218 37.03 5.94 -9.98
N ASP A 219 37.48 7.12 -10.40
CA ASP A 219 36.61 8.27 -10.60
C ASP A 219 35.52 8.01 -11.65
N ASP A 220 35.83 7.23 -12.68
CA ASP A 220 34.89 6.89 -13.76
C ASP A 220 33.75 5.99 -13.23
N THR A 221 34.08 4.96 -12.45
CA THR A 221 33.09 4.09 -11.80
C THR A 221 32.26 4.88 -10.79
N ARG A 222 32.88 5.76 -10.01
CA ARG A 222 32.19 6.62 -9.06
C ARG A 222 31.17 7.52 -9.76
N GLN A 223 31.57 8.19 -10.84
CA GLN A 223 30.67 9.02 -11.66
C GLN A 223 29.53 8.21 -12.27
N THR A 224 29.83 7.00 -12.76
CA THR A 224 28.82 6.10 -13.33
C THR A 224 27.77 5.71 -12.30
N LEU A 225 28.20 5.27 -11.12
CA LEU A 225 27.30 4.91 -10.02
C LEU A 225 26.49 6.11 -9.54
N GLN A 226 27.12 7.29 -9.46
CA GLN A 226 26.44 8.52 -9.07
C GLN A 226 25.35 8.90 -10.09
N ALA A 227 25.64 8.83 -11.39
CA ALA A 227 24.65 9.07 -12.44
C ALA A 227 23.47 8.09 -12.36
N ILE A 228 23.71 6.80 -12.12
CA ILE A 228 22.65 5.80 -11.93
C ILE A 228 21.77 6.14 -10.72
N VAL A 229 22.36 6.62 -9.62
CA VAL A 229 21.62 6.97 -8.40
C VAL A 229 20.82 8.27 -8.54
N GLU A 230 21.36 9.27 -9.26
CA GLU A 230 20.73 10.57 -9.45
C GLU A 230 19.68 10.57 -10.57
N PHE A 231 19.84 9.69 -11.58
CA PHE A 231 18.96 9.58 -12.76
C PHE A 231 17.46 9.60 -12.42
N PRO A 232 16.94 8.76 -11.49
CA PRO A 232 15.52 8.71 -11.17
C PRO A 232 14.94 10.07 -10.78
N SER A 233 15.61 10.79 -9.87
CA SER A 233 15.18 12.10 -9.38
C SER A 233 15.23 13.16 -10.47
N LYS A 234 16.38 13.30 -11.14
CA LYS A 234 16.63 14.35 -12.13
C LYS A 234 15.69 14.24 -13.33
N VAL A 235 15.36 13.03 -13.77
CA VAL A 235 14.47 12.79 -14.91
C VAL A 235 13.01 12.94 -14.52
N ARG A 236 12.58 12.34 -13.41
CA ARG A 236 11.18 12.40 -12.98
C ARG A 236 10.72 13.83 -12.70
N ASP A 237 11.54 14.62 -12.02
CA ASP A 237 11.19 16.01 -11.71
C ASP A 237 11.05 16.87 -12.96
N ARG A 238 11.95 16.67 -13.93
CA ARG A 238 11.88 17.33 -15.24
C ARG A 238 10.64 16.94 -16.01
N LEU A 239 10.26 15.66 -16.01
CA LEU A 239 9.02 15.19 -16.63
C LEU A 239 7.78 15.78 -15.94
N ASN A 240 7.72 15.75 -14.61
CA ASN A 240 6.62 16.33 -13.82
C ASN A 240 6.45 17.85 -14.06
N ARG A 241 7.56 18.59 -14.15
CA ARG A 241 7.58 20.03 -14.40
C ARG A 241 7.51 20.38 -15.89
N ARG A 242 7.70 19.40 -16.77
CA ARG A 242 7.82 19.55 -18.23
C ARG A 242 8.95 20.47 -18.64
N GLU A 243 10.04 20.45 -17.88
CA GLU A 243 11.20 21.29 -18.08
C GLU A 243 12.36 20.47 -18.63
N ASP A 244 13.11 21.04 -19.59
CA ASP A 244 14.31 20.41 -20.15
C ASP A 244 14.08 18.98 -20.70
N LEU A 245 12.88 18.75 -21.25
CA LEU A 245 12.49 17.49 -21.88
C LEU A 245 13.48 17.00 -22.98
N PRO A 246 14.14 17.87 -23.76
CA PRO A 246 15.14 17.41 -24.73
C PRO A 246 16.34 16.71 -24.08
N ALA A 247 16.78 17.18 -22.91
CA ALA A 247 17.86 16.53 -22.17
C ALA A 247 17.39 15.18 -21.60
N VAL A 248 16.15 15.11 -21.08
CA VAL A 248 15.54 13.85 -20.64
C VAL A 248 15.49 12.84 -21.78
N LEU A 249 15.07 13.26 -22.98
CA LEU A 249 15.02 12.40 -24.16
C LEU A 249 16.39 11.80 -24.49
N LYS A 250 17.44 12.61 -24.47
CA LYS A 250 18.82 12.13 -24.71
C LYS A 250 19.30 11.15 -23.65
N VAL A 251 19.00 11.41 -22.39
CA VAL A 251 19.34 10.49 -21.28
C VAL A 251 18.65 9.15 -21.48
N LEU A 252 17.33 9.15 -21.77
CA LEU A 252 16.58 7.94 -22.03
C LEU A 252 17.09 7.22 -23.29
N GLU A 253 17.38 7.94 -24.37
CA GLU A 253 17.95 7.37 -25.59
C GLU A 253 19.27 6.63 -25.30
N ASN A 254 20.20 7.28 -24.61
CA ASN A 254 21.50 6.68 -24.29
C ASN A 254 21.36 5.48 -23.35
N LEU A 255 20.48 5.57 -22.35
CA LEU A 255 20.18 4.46 -21.45
C LEU A 255 19.63 3.26 -22.20
N VAL A 256 18.65 3.48 -23.08
CA VAL A 256 17.99 2.43 -23.87
C VAL A 256 18.98 1.72 -24.79
N HIS A 257 19.86 2.45 -25.48
CA HIS A 257 20.87 1.84 -26.34
C HIS A 257 21.93 1.07 -25.54
N PHE A 258 22.34 1.61 -24.38
CA PHE A 258 23.21 0.87 -23.47
C PHE A 258 22.56 -0.43 -23.00
N MET A 259 21.32 -0.39 -22.51
CA MET A 259 20.62 -1.57 -22.03
C MET A 259 20.46 -2.62 -23.12
N PHE A 260 20.09 -2.19 -24.34
CA PHE A 260 20.00 -3.06 -25.50
C PHE A 260 21.33 -3.78 -25.76
N ALA A 261 22.45 -3.06 -25.81
CA ALA A 261 23.76 -3.63 -26.12
C ALA A 261 24.25 -4.71 -25.12
N PHE A 262 23.69 -4.74 -23.91
CA PHE A 262 24.06 -5.66 -22.83
C PHE A 262 23.00 -6.72 -22.53
N LEU A 263 21.99 -6.87 -23.38
CA LEU A 263 21.02 -7.95 -23.26
C LEU A 263 21.69 -9.33 -23.42
N PRO A 264 21.39 -10.31 -22.54
CA PRO A 264 22.06 -11.61 -22.55
C PRO A 264 21.74 -12.44 -23.80
N GLU A 265 20.61 -12.22 -24.46
CA GLU A 265 20.18 -12.95 -25.66
C GLU A 265 21.09 -12.64 -26.87
N HIS A 266 21.84 -11.53 -26.84
CA HIS A 266 22.82 -11.25 -27.87
C HIS A 266 23.98 -12.27 -27.87
N GLU A 267 24.31 -12.88 -26.73
CA GLU A 267 25.34 -13.91 -26.65
C GLU A 267 24.98 -15.18 -27.40
N THR A 268 23.67 -15.46 -27.56
CA THR A 268 23.18 -16.65 -28.27
C THR A 268 23.01 -16.43 -29.77
N HIS A 269 22.81 -15.19 -30.21
CA HIS A 269 22.40 -14.89 -31.59
C HIS A 269 23.44 -14.14 -32.43
N LEU A 270 24.35 -13.40 -31.80
CA LEU A 270 25.37 -12.62 -32.51
C LEU A 270 26.71 -13.36 -32.57
N THR A 271 27.49 -13.09 -33.61
CA THR A 271 28.88 -13.52 -33.62
C THR A 271 29.69 -12.74 -32.59
N LYS A 272 30.82 -13.30 -32.14
CA LYS A 272 31.69 -12.64 -31.15
C LYS A 272 32.12 -11.22 -31.58
N VAL A 273 32.39 -11.02 -32.88
CA VAL A 273 32.82 -9.73 -33.44
C VAL A 273 31.68 -8.71 -33.40
N GLU A 274 30.47 -9.10 -33.81
CA GLU A 274 29.28 -8.25 -33.74
C GLU A 274 28.93 -7.89 -32.30
N LEU A 275 29.00 -8.87 -31.39
CA LEU A 275 28.76 -8.68 -29.97
C LEU A 275 29.77 -7.71 -29.34
N GLU A 276 31.06 -7.83 -29.67
CA GLU A 276 32.09 -6.91 -29.20
C GLU A 276 31.87 -5.49 -29.74
N SER A 277 31.48 -5.35 -31.02
CA SER A 277 31.13 -4.07 -31.62
C SER A 277 29.91 -3.43 -30.96
N LEU A 278 28.85 -4.21 -30.74
CA LEU A 278 27.62 -3.75 -30.08
C LEU A 278 27.91 -3.31 -28.65
N ARG A 279 28.69 -4.08 -27.89
CA ARG A 279 29.11 -3.74 -26.53
C ARG A 279 30.00 -2.51 -26.49
N ALA A 280 30.85 -2.29 -27.49
CA ALA A 280 31.66 -1.08 -27.58
C ALA A 280 30.78 0.16 -27.77
N ASP A 281 29.79 0.11 -28.67
CA ASP A 281 28.79 1.17 -28.83
C ASP A 281 28.00 1.38 -27.53
N GLY A 282 27.56 0.30 -26.89
CA GLY A 282 26.87 0.37 -25.59
C GLY A 282 27.67 1.08 -24.50
N ARG A 283 29.00 0.85 -24.42
CA ARG A 283 29.86 1.57 -23.47
C ARG A 283 29.98 3.06 -23.79
N ASP A 284 30.04 3.43 -25.06
CA ASP A 284 30.03 4.84 -25.46
C ASP A 284 28.70 5.50 -25.09
N ARG A 285 27.58 4.79 -25.28
CA ARG A 285 26.24 5.24 -24.84
C ARG A 285 26.15 5.40 -23.33
N LEU A 286 26.75 4.51 -22.55
CA LEU A 286 26.85 4.66 -21.09
C LEU A 286 27.63 5.92 -20.71
N ALA A 287 28.78 6.17 -21.34
CA ALA A 287 29.57 7.38 -21.05
C ALA A 287 28.77 8.66 -21.35
N ARG A 288 28.03 8.69 -22.47
CA ARG A 288 27.13 9.81 -22.80
C ARG A 288 25.97 9.94 -21.81
N PHE A 289 25.37 8.83 -21.38
CA PHE A 289 24.35 8.83 -20.33
C PHE A 289 24.89 9.47 -19.04
N VAL A 290 26.08 9.07 -18.58
CA VAL A 290 26.73 9.62 -17.38
C VAL A 290 26.98 11.12 -17.54
N ALA A 291 27.51 11.56 -18.68
CA ALA A 291 27.77 12.96 -18.96
C ALA A 291 26.47 13.81 -18.97
N GLU A 292 25.42 13.33 -19.63
CA GLU A 292 24.13 14.04 -19.72
C GLU A 292 23.45 14.15 -18.33
N VAL A 293 23.40 13.05 -17.56
CA VAL A 293 22.86 13.06 -16.18
C VAL A 293 23.69 13.95 -15.26
N GLY A 294 25.02 13.94 -15.40
CA GLY A 294 25.93 14.80 -14.65
C GLY A 294 25.73 16.29 -14.97
N SER A 295 25.41 16.62 -16.22
CA SER A 295 25.16 18.00 -16.66
C SER A 295 23.83 18.58 -16.18
N MET A 296 22.86 17.72 -15.86
CA MET A 296 21.55 18.13 -15.33
C MET A 296 21.69 18.65 -13.89
N THR A 297 21.37 19.92 -13.68
CA THR A 297 21.31 20.52 -12.33
C THR A 297 20.13 19.97 -11.54
N ALA A 298 20.32 19.70 -10.24
CA ALA A 298 19.22 19.40 -9.34
C ALA A 298 18.31 20.64 -9.16
N PHE A 299 17.00 20.43 -9.02
CA PHE A 299 16.08 21.53 -8.72
C PHE A 299 16.26 21.99 -7.28
N LYS A 300 16.33 23.32 -7.08
CA LYS A 300 16.62 23.96 -5.77
C LYS A 300 15.56 23.73 -4.68
N ASP A 301 14.36 23.26 -5.03
CA ASP A 301 13.22 23.27 -4.09
C ASP A 301 13.25 22.13 -3.06
N GLU A 302 14.09 21.10 -3.21
CA GLU A 302 14.05 19.91 -2.35
C GLU A 302 15.01 19.91 -1.15
N GLU A 303 16.03 20.77 -1.08
CA GLU A 303 16.88 20.83 0.13
C GLU A 303 16.16 21.37 1.38
N SER A 304 14.98 21.97 1.23
CA SER A 304 14.31 22.69 2.33
C SER A 304 12.95 22.14 2.78
N VAL A 305 12.29 21.29 1.99
CA VAL A 305 10.87 20.92 2.24
C VAL A 305 10.70 19.60 3.01
N GLY A 306 11.69 18.69 2.94
CA GLY A 306 11.60 17.36 3.56
C GLY A 306 11.55 17.38 5.10
N ASP A 307 12.38 18.19 5.75
CA ASP A 307 12.57 18.08 7.21
C ASP A 307 11.58 18.91 8.05
N ALA A 308 10.99 19.98 7.49
CA ALA A 308 10.24 20.95 8.30
C ALA A 308 8.77 20.58 8.56
N ASN A 309 8.15 19.73 7.73
CA ASN A 309 6.70 19.50 7.74
C ASN A 309 6.27 18.25 8.53
N GLU A 310 7.16 17.26 8.67
CA GLU A 310 6.87 15.98 9.35
C GLU A 310 6.95 16.10 10.88
N GLU A 311 7.82 16.97 11.40
CA GLU A 311 7.93 17.21 12.85
C GLU A 311 6.74 18.01 13.42
N ARG A 312 6.08 18.83 12.59
CA ARG A 312 4.93 19.66 13.00
C ARG A 312 3.61 18.88 13.09
N THR A 313 3.40 17.89 12.23
CA THR A 313 2.13 17.13 12.18
C THR A 313 2.03 16.10 13.30
N THR A 314 3.14 15.46 13.68
CA THR A 314 3.18 14.45 14.75
C THR A 314 3.05 15.04 16.16
N LYS A 315 3.61 16.23 16.42
CA LYS A 315 3.50 16.93 17.72
C LYS A 315 2.08 17.40 18.05
N ASN A 316 1.31 17.87 17.07
CA ASN A 316 -0.04 18.39 17.30
C ASN A 316 -1.08 17.30 17.63
N TRP A 317 -0.92 16.09 17.10
CA TRP A 317 -1.87 14.99 17.35
C TRP A 317 -1.77 14.44 18.78
N ARG A 318 -0.54 14.31 19.31
CA ARG A 318 -0.32 13.83 20.69
C ARG A 318 -0.82 14.81 21.74
N ALA A 319 -0.67 16.11 21.51
CA ALA A 319 -1.14 17.14 22.44
C ALA A 319 -2.68 17.17 22.55
N LYS A 320 -3.40 16.96 21.44
CA LYS A 320 -4.87 16.97 21.43
C LYS A 320 -5.52 15.74 22.07
N ILE A 321 -4.83 14.60 22.09
CA ILE A 321 -5.38 13.36 22.65
C ILE A 321 -5.25 13.33 24.18
N GLY A 322 -4.23 13.96 24.76
CA GLY A 322 -3.94 13.90 26.19
C GLY A 322 -4.94 14.60 27.12
N GLU A 323 -5.76 15.53 26.62
CA GLU A 323 -6.57 16.43 27.47
C GLU A 323 -8.06 16.05 27.62
N SER A 324 -8.55 15.02 26.94
CA SER A 324 -9.98 14.70 26.94
C SER A 324 -10.30 13.45 27.79
N GLY A 325 -11.24 13.58 28.74
CA GLY A 325 -11.74 12.49 29.60
C GLY A 325 -12.34 11.28 28.86
N TYR A 326 -12.39 11.32 27.53
CA TYR A 326 -12.78 10.23 26.65
C TYR A 326 -11.82 9.03 26.71
N ILE A 327 -10.56 9.20 27.11
CA ILE A 327 -9.60 8.08 27.26
C ILE A 327 -10.13 7.01 28.23
N GLY A 328 -10.81 7.42 29.31
CA GLY A 328 -11.37 6.48 30.29
C GLY A 328 -12.55 5.67 29.77
N ILE A 329 -13.44 6.30 28.99
CA ILE A 329 -14.62 5.65 28.40
C ILE A 329 -14.20 4.73 27.25
N VAL A 330 -13.32 5.21 26.37
CA VAL A 330 -12.77 4.42 25.25
C VAL A 330 -11.94 3.24 25.77
N GLY A 331 -11.13 3.45 26.80
CA GLY A 331 -10.34 2.37 27.42
C GLY A 331 -11.21 1.28 28.06
N ARG A 332 -12.29 1.66 28.77
CA ARG A 332 -13.24 0.71 29.34
C ARG A 332 -14.02 -0.05 28.28
N PHE A 333 -14.44 0.64 27.21
CA PHE A 333 -15.09 0.00 26.07
C PHE A 333 -14.16 -0.97 25.34
N ALA A 334 -12.91 -0.58 25.10
CA ALA A 334 -11.90 -1.42 24.46
C ALA A 334 -11.57 -2.66 25.30
N ALA A 335 -11.36 -2.51 26.60
CA ALA A 335 -11.09 -3.64 27.50
C ALA A 335 -12.27 -4.63 27.55
N TRP A 336 -13.50 -4.11 27.58
CA TRP A 336 -14.71 -4.93 27.57
C TRP A 336 -14.91 -5.62 26.21
N PHE A 337 -14.70 -4.91 25.10
CA PHE A 337 -14.80 -5.48 23.75
C PHE A 337 -13.78 -6.62 23.55
N VAL A 338 -12.53 -6.42 24.01
CA VAL A 338 -11.50 -7.46 23.99
C VAL A 338 -11.92 -8.67 24.83
N ALA A 339 -12.52 -8.47 26.01
CA ALA A 339 -13.00 -9.57 26.85
C ALA A 339 -14.12 -10.38 26.19
N VAL A 340 -15.11 -9.72 25.58
CA VAL A 340 -16.20 -10.41 24.87
C VAL A 340 -15.70 -11.07 23.60
N PHE A 341 -14.81 -10.43 22.84
CA PHE A 341 -14.18 -11.02 21.67
C PHE A 341 -13.36 -12.27 22.02
N ALA A 342 -12.60 -12.23 23.13
CA ALA A 342 -11.85 -13.40 23.61
C ALA A 342 -12.77 -14.54 24.05
N LEU A 343 -13.84 -14.25 24.80
CA LEU A 343 -14.81 -15.25 25.27
C LEU A 343 -15.57 -15.89 24.10
N THR A 344 -15.99 -15.08 23.13
CA THR A 344 -16.70 -15.56 21.94
C THR A 344 -15.77 -16.35 21.04
N SER A 345 -14.53 -15.89 20.83
CA SER A 345 -13.50 -16.64 20.11
C SER A 345 -13.18 -17.99 20.78
N ALA A 346 -13.10 -18.05 22.11
CA ALA A 346 -12.87 -19.29 22.85
C ALA A 346 -14.08 -20.25 22.76
N ALA A 347 -15.31 -19.73 22.89
CA ALA A 347 -16.53 -20.53 22.74
C ALA A 347 -16.67 -21.10 21.32
N VAL A 348 -16.32 -20.29 20.32
CA VAL A 348 -16.31 -20.67 18.91
C VAL A 348 -15.22 -21.72 18.64
N TYR A 349 -14.01 -21.55 19.16
CA TYR A 349 -12.94 -22.55 19.08
C TYR A 349 -13.35 -23.90 19.69
N LEU A 350 -14.00 -23.89 20.86
CA LEU A 350 -14.57 -25.08 21.49
C LEU A 350 -15.69 -25.72 20.65
N ALA A 351 -16.55 -24.90 20.04
CA ALA A 351 -17.60 -25.36 19.13
C ALA A 351 -17.02 -25.94 17.84
N HIS A 352 -15.92 -25.39 17.29
CA HIS A 352 -15.23 -25.94 16.12
C HIS A 352 -14.84 -27.39 16.35
N PHE A 353 -14.18 -27.63 17.49
CA PHE A 353 -13.61 -28.93 17.83
C PHE A 353 -14.68 -30.00 18.08
N ARG A 354 -15.92 -29.58 18.38
CA ARG A 354 -17.05 -30.48 18.69
C ARG A 354 -18.08 -30.59 17.58
N LEU A 355 -18.26 -29.57 16.75
CA LEU A 355 -19.38 -29.44 15.81
C LEU A 355 -18.95 -29.19 14.35
N SER A 356 -17.65 -29.13 14.06
CA SER A 356 -17.09 -29.00 12.70
C SER A 356 -17.67 -27.81 11.91
N LEU A 357 -17.82 -26.66 12.56
CA LEU A 357 -18.30 -25.43 11.92
C LEU A 357 -17.31 -24.91 10.88
N THR A 358 -17.82 -24.43 9.74
CA THR A 358 -17.02 -23.81 8.68
C THR A 358 -16.46 -22.46 9.13
N PRO A 359 -15.24 -22.06 8.70
CA PRO A 359 -14.55 -20.85 9.16
C PRO A 359 -15.38 -19.56 9.05
N ASP A 360 -16.20 -19.45 8.00
CA ASP A 360 -17.04 -18.28 7.74
C ASP A 360 -18.19 -18.15 8.75
N ALA A 361 -18.78 -19.28 9.16
CA ALA A 361 -19.80 -19.29 10.22
C ALA A 361 -19.19 -18.90 11.57
N MET A 362 -17.92 -19.21 11.80
CA MET A 362 -17.19 -18.85 13.01
C MET A 362 -16.96 -17.36 13.11
N ALA A 363 -16.45 -16.73 12.03
CA ALA A 363 -16.20 -15.30 11.98
C ALA A 363 -17.49 -14.50 12.21
N THR A 364 -18.58 -14.94 11.57
CA THR A 364 -19.90 -14.30 11.70
C THR A 364 -20.43 -14.39 13.13
N LEU A 365 -20.24 -15.54 13.80
CA LEU A 365 -20.74 -15.75 15.16
C LEU A 365 -19.95 -14.94 16.20
N VAL A 366 -18.61 -14.86 16.08
CA VAL A 366 -17.76 -14.05 16.97
C VAL A 366 -18.10 -12.57 16.87
N ILE A 367 -18.22 -12.07 15.64
CA ILE A 367 -18.53 -10.65 15.38
C ILE A 367 -19.96 -10.33 15.87
N GLY A 368 -20.94 -11.18 15.52
CA GLY A 368 -22.34 -10.96 15.88
C GLY A 368 -22.60 -11.00 17.39
N THR A 369 -21.98 -11.94 18.12
CA THR A 369 -22.12 -12.04 19.58
C THR A 369 -21.41 -10.92 20.33
N SER A 370 -20.27 -10.44 19.82
CA SER A 370 -19.55 -9.31 20.43
C SER A 370 -20.33 -7.99 20.31
N VAL A 371 -20.95 -7.75 19.15
CA VAL A 371 -21.82 -6.59 18.93
C VAL A 371 -23.09 -6.69 19.79
N ALA A 372 -23.72 -7.87 19.87
CA ALA A 372 -24.91 -8.10 20.67
C ALA A 372 -24.67 -8.02 22.19
N GLY A 373 -23.47 -8.35 22.67
CA GLY A 373 -23.08 -8.15 24.06
C GLY A 373 -22.88 -6.66 24.40
N ALA A 374 -22.35 -5.87 23.46
CA ALA A 374 -22.09 -4.43 23.66
C ALA A 374 -23.40 -3.66 23.84
N ALA A 375 -24.40 -4.15 23.12
CA ALA A 375 -25.75 -3.67 23.15
C ALA A 375 -26.45 -3.85 24.49
N THR A 376 -26.39 -5.05 25.03
CA THR A 376 -27.06 -5.36 26.29
C THR A 376 -26.41 -4.62 27.46
N LEU A 377 -25.10 -4.38 27.42
CA LEU A 377 -24.40 -3.73 28.54
C LEU A 377 -24.63 -2.20 28.60
N THR A 378 -24.68 -1.53 27.44
CA THR A 378 -25.00 -0.10 27.36
C THR A 378 -26.44 0.19 27.77
N ALA A 379 -27.35 -0.77 27.59
CA ALA A 379 -28.73 -0.69 28.07
C ALA A 379 -28.89 -0.94 29.59
N VAL A 380 -27.91 -1.59 30.23
CA VAL A 380 -27.95 -1.95 31.67
C VAL A 380 -27.15 -0.96 32.52
N LEU A 381 -26.20 -0.22 31.95
CA LEU A 381 -25.47 0.83 32.68
C LEU A 381 -26.43 1.98 33.03
N PRO A 382 -26.72 2.22 34.33
CA PRO A 382 -27.58 3.32 34.72
C PRO A 382 -26.94 4.62 34.28
N GLY A 383 -27.69 5.42 33.51
CA GLY A 383 -27.24 6.75 33.10
C GLY A 383 -26.88 7.55 34.35
N HIS A 384 -25.62 7.99 34.43
CA HIS A 384 -25.24 9.09 35.32
C HIS A 384 -25.97 10.34 34.82
N HIS A 385 -27.24 10.48 35.23
CA HIS A 385 -27.87 11.79 35.26
C HIS A 385 -27.14 12.59 36.32
N GLU A 386 -26.25 13.47 35.87
CA GLU A 386 -25.74 14.57 36.69
C GLU A 386 -26.95 15.38 37.17
N GLU A 387 -27.28 15.23 38.46
CA GLU A 387 -28.02 16.21 39.24
C GLU A 387 -27.14 17.46 39.41
N HIS A 388 -26.91 18.19 38.32
CA HIS A 388 -26.53 19.60 38.38
C HIS A 388 -27.80 20.44 38.24
N SER A 389 -28.64 20.39 39.26
CA SER A 389 -29.75 21.32 39.44
C SER A 389 -29.68 21.90 40.85
N ALA A 390 -29.72 23.23 40.91
CA ALA A 390 -29.87 24.08 42.10
C ALA A 390 -28.60 24.44 42.90
N GLN A 391 -27.76 25.30 42.33
CA GLN A 391 -27.15 26.40 43.09
C GLN A 391 -27.23 27.69 42.27
N GLY A 392 -28.47 28.15 42.04
CA GLY A 392 -28.76 29.45 41.44
C GLY A 392 -29.47 30.34 42.46
N GLY A 393 -28.88 31.49 42.75
CA GLY A 393 -29.60 32.70 43.11
C GLY A 393 -29.77 33.00 44.59
N ASN A 394 -28.82 33.73 45.16
CA ASN A 394 -29.12 34.81 46.11
C ASN A 394 -28.08 35.93 45.92
N GLY A 395 -28.36 36.84 44.99
CA GLY A 395 -27.68 38.13 44.88
C GLY A 395 -28.42 39.17 45.73
N PRO A 396 -27.71 40.15 46.33
CA PRO A 396 -28.28 41.10 47.27
C PRO A 396 -29.08 42.19 46.54
N THR A 397 -30.29 42.46 47.04
CA THR A 397 -31.11 43.61 46.67
C THR A 397 -30.54 44.89 47.30
N ASN A 398 -29.87 45.71 46.49
CA ASN A 398 -29.65 47.12 46.79
C ASN A 398 -30.89 47.92 46.38
N GLY A 399 -31.36 48.79 47.29
CA GLY A 399 -32.54 49.62 47.11
C GLY A 399 -32.33 50.88 46.28
N SER A 400 -33.44 51.52 45.92
CA SER A 400 -33.68 52.98 45.91
C SER A 400 -34.98 53.29 45.16
N THR A 401 -36.03 53.72 45.87
CA THR A 401 -36.69 55.05 45.79
C THR A 401 -37.96 55.05 46.62
#